data_AF-A0A7C3GGF3-F1
#
_entry.id   AF-A0A7C3GGF3-F1
#
_cell.length_a   1.000
_cell.length_b   1.000
_cell.length_c   1.000
_cell.angle_alpha   90.00
_cell.angle_beta   90.00
_cell.angle_gamma   90.00
#
_symmetry.space_group_name_H-M   'P 1'
#
loop_
_entity.id
_entity.type
_entity.pdbx_description
1 polymer ?
#
loop_
_entity_poly.entity_id
_entity_poly.type
_entity_poly.pdbx_seq_one_letter_code
_entity_poly.pdbx_strand_id
1 'polypeptide(L)' 'MKRETQQTLILWLKRLLGFTAISLWMYIIYTISQSPAPFREQAPYCMVSTMMIFGLLSMSFKGLEYWEKKA' A
#
# COMPACT_ATOMS: atom_id res chain seq x y z
N MET A 1 24.74 8.56 9.16
CA MET A 1 23.71 9.56 8.80
C MET A 1 23.26 10.25 10.09
N LYS A 2 23.00 11.57 10.07
CA LYS A 2 22.37 12.25 11.21
C LYS A 2 21.00 11.63 11.46
N ARG A 3 20.61 11.39 12.72
CA ARG A 3 19.31 10.79 13.10
C ARG A 3 18.12 11.52 12.45
N GLU A 4 18.18 12.84 12.39
CA GLU A 4 17.17 13.68 11.73
C GLU A 4 17.02 13.40 10.23
N THR A 5 18.14 13.11 9.55
CA THR A 5 18.14 12.76 8.12
C THR A 5 17.49 11.40 7.88
N GLN A 6 17.69 10.43 8.78
CA GLN A 6 17.05 9.12 8.69
C GLN A 6 15.55 9.18 8.96
N GLN A 7 15.11 9.94 9.97
CA GLN A 7 13.69 10.15 10.25
C GLN A 7 12.98 10.82 9.08
N THR A 8 13.61 11.84 8.48
CA THR A 8 13.07 12.54 7.30
C THR A 8 12.95 11.58 6.12
N LEU A 9 13.96 10.75 5.85
CA LEU A 9 13.94 9.73 4.80
C LEU A 9 12.83 8.69 5.03
N ILE A 10 12.70 8.16 6.24
CA ILE A 10 11.66 7.16 6.58
C ILE A 10 10.27 7.76 6.41
N LEU A 11 10.07 9.03 6.79
CA LEU A 11 8.80 9.73 6.65
C LEU A 11 8.42 9.92 5.17
N TRP A 12 9.39 10.30 4.33
CA TRP A 12 9.20 10.36 2.88
C TRP A 12 8.90 8.97 2.29
N LEU A 13 9.58 7.92 2.75
CA LEU A 13 9.36 6.56 2.27
C LEU A 13 7.96 6.05 2.61
N LYS A 14 7.48 6.30 3.84
CA LYS A 14 6.10 5.99 4.26
C LYS A 14 5.09 6.71 3.35
N ARG A 15 5.34 8.00 3.06
CA ARG A 15 4.47 8.80 2.19
C ARG A 15 4.42 8.26 0.75
N LEU A 16 5.58 7.86 0.23
CA LEU A 16 5.71 7.25 -1.11
C LEU A 16 5.00 5.89 -1.18
N LEU A 17 5.17 5.04 -0.17
CA LEU A 17 4.45 3.76 -0.05
C LEU A 17 2.93 3.93 0.04
N GLY A 18 2.46 4.92 0.80
CA GLY A 18 1.03 5.23 0.86
C GLY A 18 0.48 5.68 -0.50
N PHE A 19 1.20 6.55 -1.19
CA PHE A 19 0.80 7.04 -2.51
C PHE A 19 0.77 5.92 -3.56
N THR A 20 1.79 5.05 -3.59
CA THR A 20 1.82 3.91 -4.52
C THR A 20 0.72 2.90 -4.24
N ALA A 21 0.43 2.60 -2.96
CA ALA A 21 -0.66 1.71 -2.58
C ALA A 21 -2.03 2.22 -3.03
N ILE A 22 -2.32 3.51 -2.82
CA ILE A 22 -3.58 4.14 -3.28
C ILE A 22 -3.67 4.12 -4.80
N SER A 23 -2.57 4.41 -5.49
CA SER A 23 -2.53 4.44 -6.96
C SER A 23 -2.78 3.05 -7.56
N LEU A 24 -2.15 2.02 -6.99
CA LEU A 24 -2.38 0.62 -7.36
C LEU A 24 -3.82 0.18 -7.07
N TRP A 25 -4.36 0.58 -5.93
CA TRP A 25 -5.75 0.26 -5.58
C TRP A 25 -6.75 0.89 -6.56
N MET A 26 -6.58 2.17 -6.90
CA MET A 26 -7.39 2.86 -7.91
C MET A 26 -7.27 2.18 -9.29
N TYR A 27 -6.07 1.76 -9.68
CA TYR A 27 -5.85 1.06 -10.94
C TYR A 27 -6.61 -0.29 -11.00
N ILE A 28 -6.61 -1.05 -9.91
CA ILE A 28 -7.35 -2.31 -9.84
C ILE A 28 -8.86 -2.05 -9.91
N ILE A 29 -9.38 -1.07 -9.18
CA ILE A 29 -10.80 -0.68 -9.25
C ILE A 29 -11.19 -0.30 -10.68
N TYR A 30 -10.37 0.51 -11.34
CA TYR A 30 -10.61 0.91 -12.72
C TYR A 30 -10.64 -0.30 -13.65
N THR A 31 -9.68 -1.22 -13.52
CA THR A 31 -9.61 -2.44 -14.33
C THR A 31 -10.84 -3.34 -14.12
N ILE A 32 -11.28 -3.47 -12.87
CA ILE A 32 -12.49 -4.23 -12.50
C ILE A 32 -13.73 -3.54 -13.08
N SER A 33 -13.83 -2.21 -13.01
CA SER A 33 -14.98 -1.45 -13.51
C SER A 33 -15.21 -1.58 -15.03
N GLN A 34 -14.16 -1.89 -15.79
CA GLN A 34 -14.27 -2.15 -17.23
C GLN A 34 -14.59 -3.60 -17.59
N SER A 35 -14.59 -4.51 -16.61
CA SER A 35 -14.87 -5.91 -16.86
C SER A 35 -16.38 -6.14 -17.09
N PRO A 36 -16.78 -6.83 -18.17
CA PRO A 36 -18.17 -7.14 -18.46
C PRO A 36 -18.74 -8.26 -17.56
N ALA A 37 -17.94 -8.84 -16.66
CA ALA A 37 -18.36 -9.93 -15.79
C ALA A 37 -19.38 -9.47 -14.71
N PRO A 38 -20.26 -10.35 -14.20
CA PRO A 38 -21.21 -9.98 -13.15
C PRO A 38 -20.49 -9.61 -11.84
N PHE A 39 -20.99 -8.57 -11.15
CA PHE A 39 -20.40 -8.02 -9.93
C PHE A 39 -20.14 -9.06 -8.82
N ARG A 40 -21.01 -10.10 -8.72
CA ARG A 40 -20.85 -11.19 -7.75
C ARG A 40 -19.54 -11.97 -7.91
N GLU A 41 -19.07 -12.12 -9.14
CA GLU A 41 -17.82 -12.81 -9.44
C GLU A 41 -16.62 -11.90 -9.24
N GLN A 42 -16.79 -10.58 -9.43
CA GLN A 42 -15.73 -9.58 -9.30
C GLN A 42 -15.49 -9.09 -7.85
N ALA A 43 -16.53 -9.09 -7.03
CA ALA A 43 -16.47 -8.61 -5.64
C ALA A 43 -15.38 -9.31 -4.79
N PRO A 44 -15.21 -10.64 -4.85
CA PRO A 44 -14.12 -11.33 -4.17
C PRO A 44 -12.74 -10.85 -4.62
N TYR A 45 -12.53 -10.62 -5.92
CA TYR A 45 -11.23 -10.13 -6.44
C TYR A 45 -10.94 -8.71 -5.98
N CYS A 46 -11.94 -7.82 -5.97
CA CYS A 46 -11.81 -6.47 -5.42
C CYS A 46 -11.46 -6.52 -3.92
N MET A 47 -12.12 -7.37 -3.15
CA MET A 47 -11.89 -7.50 -1.71
C MET A 47 -10.49 -8.08 -1.41
N VAL A 48 -10.12 -9.17 -2.09
CA VAL A 48 -8.81 -9.83 -1.90
C VAL A 48 -7.66 -8.92 -2.33
N SER A 49 -7.78 -8.24 -3.48
CA SER A 49 -6.73 -7.31 -3.95
C SER A 49 -6.56 -6.13 -2.99
N THR A 50 -7.67 -5.58 -2.49
CA THR A 50 -7.66 -4.53 -1.46
C THR A 50 -6.95 -5.03 -0.20
N MET A 51 -7.35 -6.18 0.35
CA MET A 51 -6.72 -6.76 1.54
C MET A 51 -5.23 -7.02 1.33
N MET A 52 -4.82 -7.50 0.16
CA MET A 52 -3.42 -7.75 -0.17
C MET A 52 -2.61 -6.46 -0.23
N ILE A 53 -3.10 -5.43 -0.91
CA ILE A 53 -2.42 -4.12 -1.01
C ILE A 53 -2.25 -3.50 0.38
N PHE A 54 -3.34 -3.42 1.16
CA PHE A 54 -3.29 -2.82 2.49
C PHE A 54 -2.50 -3.70 3.49
N GLY A 55 -2.50 -5.02 3.32
CA GLY A 55 -1.69 -5.94 4.10
C GLY A 55 -0.19 -5.73 3.87
N LEU A 56 0.23 -5.65 2.59
CA LEU A 56 1.61 -5.35 2.23
C LEU A 56 2.02 -3.96 2.72
N LEU A 57 1.17 -2.95 2.53
CA LEU A 57 1.42 -1.60 3.03
C LEU A 57 1.64 -1.59 4.55
N SER A 58 0.78 -2.30 5.29
CA SER A 58 0.89 -2.41 6.75
C SER A 58 2.18 -3.11 7.19
N MET A 59 2.58 -4.18 6.49
CA MET A 59 3.84 -4.87 6.74
C MET A 59 5.04 -3.97 6.47
N SER A 60 5.04 -3.23 5.34
CA SER A 60 6.11 -2.29 5.00
C SER A 60 6.23 -1.15 6.00
N PHE A 61 5.11 -0.59 6.46
CA PHE A 61 5.09 0.48 7.47
C PHE A 61 5.64 -0.01 8.81
N LYS A 62 5.18 -1.18 9.31
CA LYS A 62 5.72 -1.79 10.54
C LYS A 62 7.19 -2.14 10.42
N GLY A 63 7.63 -2.61 9.25
CA GLY A 63 9.04 -2.88 8.96
C GLY A 63 9.89 -1.62 9.06
N LEU A 64 9.42 -0.51 8.48
CA LEU A 64 10.09 0.79 8.58
C LEU A 64 10.14 1.32 10.01
N GLU A 65 9.05 1.17 10.77
CA GLU A 65 9.02 1.56 12.20
C GLU A 65 9.96 0.71 13.06
N TYR A 66 10.07 -0.59 12.78
CA TYR A 66 11.02 -1.45 13.47
C TYR A 66 12.47 -1.00 13.22
N TRP A 67 12.79 -0.65 11.97
CA TRP A 67 14.10 -0.10 11.59
C TRP A 67 14.35 1.27 12.24
N GLU A 68 13.33 2.12 12.32
CA GLU A 68 13.40 3.42 12.99
C GLU A 68 13.72 3.29 14.49
N LYS A 69 13.12 2.32 15.17
CA LYS A 69 13.35 2.07 16.61
C LYS A 69 14.71 1.44 16.93
N LYS A 70 15.34 0.80 15.94
CA LYS A 70 16.59 0.06 16.11
C LYS A 70 17.85 0.86 15.69
N ALA A 71 17.67 2.02 15.05
CA ALA A 71 18.73 2.94 14.59
C ALA A 71 19.07 4.06 15.61
#